data_AF-A0AA39D6M6-F1
#
_entry.id   AF-A0AA39D6M6-F1
#
_cell.length_a   1.000
_cell.length_b   1.000
_cell.length_c   1.000
_cell.angle_alpha   90.00
_cell.angle_beta   90.00
_cell.angle_gamma   90.00
#
_symmetry.space_group_name_H-M   'P 1'
#
loop_
_entity.id
_entity.type
_entity.pdbx_description
1 polymer ?
#
loop_
_entity_poly.entity_id
_entity_poly.type
_entity_poly.pdbx_seq_one_letter_code
_entity_poly.pdbx_strand_id
1 'polypeptide(L)'
;MVENIATLLAGTVTNPFGNGYFQGSAEAPLEVASACPGIYGKGAYPGHARELLVDSSTGASYNALGVNSRKCLLPAVLDPSTSQCSTVV
;
A
#
# COMPACT_ATOMS: atom_id res chain seq x y z
N MET A 1 -9.81 10.64 2.84
CA MET A 1 -9.54 10.99 4.25
C MET A 1 -9.13 9.78 5.09
N VAL A 2 -9.79 8.62 4.97
CA VAL A 2 -9.40 7.40 5.72
C VAL A 2 -8.00 6.89 5.35
N GLU A 3 -7.67 6.87 4.06
CA GLU A 3 -6.36 6.41 3.58
C GLU A 3 -5.21 7.31 4.08
N ASN A 4 -5.31 8.64 3.96
CA ASN A 4 -4.37 9.57 4.62
C ASN A 4 -4.12 9.31 6.12
N ILE A 5 -5.17 8.99 6.90
CA ILE A 5 -5.01 8.70 8.34
C ILE A 5 -4.29 7.37 8.53
N ALA A 6 -4.61 6.35 7.73
CA ALA A 6 -3.92 5.06 7.76
C ALA A 6 -2.44 5.20 7.37
N THR A 7 -2.14 6.01 6.35
CA THR A 7 -0.79 6.36 5.91
C THR A 7 0.00 7.03 7.03
N LEU A 8 -0.59 8.03 7.70
CA LEU A 8 0.04 8.70 8.83
C LEU A 8 0.29 7.74 10.01
N LEU A 9 -0.68 6.87 10.31
CA LEU A 9 -0.54 5.88 11.38
C LEU A 9 0.56 4.86 11.07
N ALA A 10 0.61 4.37 9.83
CA ALA A 10 1.65 3.47 9.37
C ALA A 10 3.03 4.12 9.52
N GLY A 11 3.19 5.36 9.02
CA GLY A 11 4.42 6.14 9.19
C GLY A 11 4.80 6.36 10.65
N THR A 12 3.83 6.65 11.52
CA THR A 12 4.07 6.84 12.97
C THR A 12 4.57 5.55 13.65
N VAL A 13 3.96 4.40 13.33
CA VAL A 13 4.33 3.10 13.92
C VAL A 13 5.66 2.60 13.36
N THR A 14 5.97 2.87 12.09
CA THR A 14 7.25 2.48 11.50
C THR A 14 8.37 3.47 11.78
N ASN A 15 8.07 4.70 12.23
CA ASN A 15 9.05 5.73 12.60
C ASN A 15 8.79 6.42 13.95
N PRO A 16 8.70 5.68 15.07
CA PRO A 16 8.34 6.26 16.37
C PRO A 16 9.44 7.12 17.00
N PHE A 17 10.71 7.02 16.55
CA PHE A 17 11.85 7.73 17.14
C PHE A 17 12.74 8.48 16.13
N GLY A 18 12.28 8.66 14.89
CA GLY A 18 13.07 9.36 13.84
C GLY A 18 14.19 8.52 13.21
N ASN A 19 14.26 7.23 13.54
CA ASN A 19 15.21 6.24 13.01
C ASN A 19 14.51 5.02 12.39
N GLY A 20 13.24 5.18 12.00
CA GLY A 20 12.34 4.12 11.59
C GLY A 20 12.63 3.43 10.26
N TYR A 21 11.73 2.54 9.86
CA TYR A 21 11.75 1.95 8.53
C TYR A 21 11.25 2.96 7.50
N PHE A 22 12.19 3.49 6.73
CA PHE A 22 11.96 4.33 5.57
C PHE A 22 12.82 3.82 4.42
N GLN A 23 12.38 4.09 3.20
CA GLN A 23 13.23 3.92 2.04
C GLN A 23 14.06 5.21 1.83
N GLY A 24 15.36 5.09 1.53
CA GLY A 24 16.23 6.25 1.27
C GLY A 24 17.11 6.65 2.46
N SER A 25 17.64 7.87 2.44
CA SER A 25 18.50 8.38 3.53
C SER A 25 17.67 8.93 4.69
N ALA A 26 18.26 8.99 5.89
CA ALA A 26 17.60 9.55 7.06
C ALA A 26 17.31 11.06 6.91
N GLU A 27 18.05 11.77 6.04
CA GLU A 27 17.77 13.18 5.74
C GLU A 27 16.61 13.38 4.75
N ALA A 28 16.20 12.32 4.03
CA ALA A 28 15.09 12.34 3.07
C ALA A 28 14.31 11.00 3.05
N PRO A 29 13.67 10.61 4.16
CA PRO A 29 13.02 9.31 4.27
C PRO A 29 11.71 9.26 3.48
N LEU A 30 11.51 8.19 2.70
CA LEU A 30 10.22 7.81 2.14
C LEU A 30 9.49 6.90 3.15
N GLU A 31 8.31 7.34 3.58
CA GLU A 31 7.49 6.60 4.54
C GLU A 31 6.91 5.32 3.93
N VAL A 32 6.65 4.34 4.79
CA VAL A 32 6.24 2.98 4.40
C VAL A 32 5.04 2.93 3.46
N ALA A 33 4.08 3.85 3.61
CA ALA A 33 2.86 3.91 2.81
C ALA A 33 2.99 4.81 1.56
N SER A 34 4.04 5.64 1.46
CA SER A 34 4.30 6.48 0.28
C SER A 34 5.37 5.92 -0.65
N ALA A 35 6.13 4.92 -0.20
CA ALA A 35 7.16 4.23 -0.99
C ALA A 35 6.62 3.41 -2.18
N CYS A 36 5.32 3.09 -2.19
CA CYS A 36 4.70 2.18 -3.17
C CYS A 36 3.60 2.83 -4.02
N PRO A 37 3.86 3.99 -4.67
CA PRO A 37 2.83 4.72 -5.38
C PRO A 37 2.26 3.90 -6.55
N GLY A 38 0.93 3.77 -6.60
CA GLY A 38 0.24 3.11 -7.70
C GLY A 38 0.37 1.59 -7.75
N ILE A 39 0.95 0.96 -6.72
CA ILE A 39 1.04 -0.49 -6.60
C ILE A 39 -0.19 -0.98 -5.84
N TYR A 40 -1.07 -1.72 -6.53
CA TYR A 40 -2.30 -2.28 -5.94
C TYR A 40 -2.37 -3.81 -6.03
N GLY A 41 -1.62 -4.40 -6.96
CA GLY A 41 -1.61 -5.83 -7.23
C GLY A 41 -0.18 -6.37 -7.34
N LYS A 42 -0.02 -7.66 -7.12
CA LYS A 42 1.30 -8.31 -7.14
C LYS A 42 1.97 -8.16 -8.51
N GLY A 43 3.21 -7.69 -8.50
CA GLY A 43 4.02 -7.46 -9.70
C GLY A 43 3.63 -6.23 -10.52
N ALA A 44 2.73 -5.37 -10.02
CA ALA A 44 2.31 -4.15 -10.71
C ALA A 44 3.49 -3.24 -11.07
N TYR A 45 3.35 -2.49 -12.16
CA TYR A 45 4.34 -1.54 -12.67
C TYR A 45 3.61 -0.44 -13.45
N PRO A 46 4.26 0.69 -13.78
CA PRO A 46 3.60 1.81 -14.44
C PRO A 46 2.84 1.39 -15.72
N GLY A 47 1.54 1.66 -15.74
CA GLY A 47 0.64 1.30 -16.84
C GLY A 47 0.02 -0.11 -16.76
N HIS A 48 0.34 -0.92 -15.75
CA HIS A 48 -0.21 -2.28 -15.63
C HIS A 48 -0.46 -2.70 -14.17
N ALA A 49 -1.72 -2.95 -13.84
CA ALA A 49 -2.16 -3.28 -12.47
C ALA A 49 -1.81 -4.72 -12.02
N ARG A 50 -1.60 -5.64 -12.97
CA ARG A 50 -1.29 -7.06 -12.75
C ARG A 50 -2.37 -7.76 -11.92
N GLU A 51 -2.00 -8.46 -10.86
CA GLU A 51 -2.87 -9.38 -10.14
C GLU A 51 -3.83 -8.60 -9.25
N LEU A 52 -5.08 -8.50 -9.70
CA LEU A 52 -6.20 -7.93 -8.96
C LEU A 52 -7.42 -8.84 -9.15
N LEU A 53 -8.29 -8.86 -8.13
CA LEU A 53 -9.58 -9.52 -8.23
C LEU A 53 -10.53 -8.64 -9.06
N VAL A 54 -11.46 -9.28 -9.77
CA VAL A 54 -12.46 -8.58 -10.60
C VAL A 54 -13.85 -8.87 -10.06
N ASP A 55 -14.65 -7.82 -9.88
CA ASP A 55 -16.06 -7.93 -9.57
C ASP A 55 -16.82 -8.40 -10.82
N SER A 56 -17.46 -9.57 -10.75
CA SER A 56 -18.20 -10.13 -11.88
C SER A 56 -19.44 -9.33 -12.29
N SER A 57 -20.00 -8.52 -11.41
CA SER A 57 -21.21 -7.73 -11.67
C SER A 57 -20.91 -6.36 -12.27
N THR A 58 -19.79 -5.74 -11.89
CA THR A 58 -19.41 -4.38 -12.34
C THR A 58 -18.20 -4.35 -13.26
N GLY A 59 -17.41 -5.42 -13.32
CA GLY A 59 -16.12 -5.47 -13.99
C GLY A 59 -15.01 -4.68 -13.27
N ALA A 60 -15.29 -4.07 -12.12
CA ALA A 60 -14.32 -3.28 -11.38
C ALA A 60 -13.27 -4.17 -10.67
N SER A 61 -12.02 -3.70 -10.63
CA SER A 61 -10.95 -4.40 -9.91
C SER A 61 -10.90 -4.02 -8.43
N TYR A 62 -10.52 -4.96 -7.59
CA TYR A 62 -10.36 -4.78 -6.14
C TYR A 62 -9.27 -5.72 -5.59
N ASN A 63 -8.78 -5.41 -4.39
CA ASN A 63 -7.80 -6.26 -3.69
C ASN A 63 -8.14 -6.47 -2.21
N ALA A 64 -9.19 -5.83 -1.68
CA ALA A 64 -9.59 -5.97 -0.30
C ALA A 64 -11.11 -6.03 -0.15
N LEU A 65 -11.56 -6.77 0.87
CA LEU A 65 -12.94 -6.79 1.33
C LEU A 65 -13.02 -6.07 2.67
N GLY A 66 -13.70 -4.92 2.68
CA GLY A 66 -14.03 -4.20 3.89
C GLY A 66 -15.28 -4.76 4.58
N VAL A 67 -15.72 -4.04 5.62
CA VAL A 67 -16.94 -4.33 6.36
C VAL A 67 -18.14 -4.44 5.41
N ASN A 68 -19.03 -5.41 5.66
CA ASN A 68 -20.19 -5.73 4.82
C ASN A 68 -19.81 -6.11 3.37
N SER A 69 -18.67 -6.77 3.18
CA SER A 69 -18.17 -7.23 1.88
C SER A 69 -17.97 -6.09 0.86
N ARG A 70 -17.75 -4.87 1.34
CA ARG A 70 -17.47 -3.73 0.45
C ARG A 70 -16.11 -3.93 -0.20
N LYS A 71 -16.11 -4.02 -1.53
CA LYS A 71 -14.89 -4.16 -2.32
C LYS A 71 -14.14 -2.83 -2.36
N CYS A 72 -12.86 -2.88 -2.01
CA CYS A 72 -11.97 -1.72 -1.96
C CYS A 72 -10.69 -2.00 -2.73
N LEU A 73 -10.08 -0.92 -3.23
CA LEU A 73 -8.75 -0.94 -3.80
C LEU A 73 -7.83 -0.17 -2.86
N LEU A 74 -6.90 -0.87 -2.22
CA LEU A 74 -5.97 -0.32 -1.22
C LEU A 74 -4.54 -0.32 -1.76
N PRO A 75 -3.75 0.74 -1.53
CA PRO A 75 -2.36 0.76 -1.97
C PRO A 75 -1.53 -0.27 -1.21
N ALA A 76 -0.45 -0.71 -1.83
CA ALA A 76 0.60 -1.50 -1.19
C ALA A 76 1.36 -0.66 -0.15
N VAL A 77 1.93 -1.36 0.83
CA VAL A 77 2.87 -0.78 1.82
C VAL A 77 4.22 -1.47 1.69
N LEU A 78 5.30 -0.73 1.92
CA LEU A 78 6.65 -1.30 1.93
C LEU A 78 6.79 -2.29 3.09
N ASP A 79 7.16 -3.53 2.79
CA ASP A 79 7.59 -4.48 3.81
C ASP A 79 9.07 -4.23 4.13
N PRO A 80 9.40 -3.79 5.36
CA PRO A 80 10.78 -3.50 5.74
C PRO A 80 11.69 -4.73 5.78
N SER A 81 11.12 -5.93 5.89
CA SER A 81 11.90 -7.18 5.98
C SER A 81 12.43 -7.61 4.61
N THR A 82 11.66 -7.32 3.56
CA THR A 82 11.96 -7.74 2.18
C THR A 82 12.33 -6.58 1.28
N SER A 83 12.16 -5.34 1.74
CA SER A 83 12.34 -4.10 0.96
C SER A 83 11.50 -4.09 -0.33
N GLN A 84 10.31 -4.67 -0.28
CA GLN A 84 9.38 -4.77 -1.41
C GLN A 84 7.99 -4.28 -1.05
N CYS A 85 7.24 -3.80 -2.05
CA CYS A 85 5.85 -3.39 -1.88
C CYS A 85 4.96 -4.62 -1.70
N SER A 86 4.31 -4.71 -0.55
CA SER A 86 3.40 -5.79 -0.18
C SER A 86 1.95 -5.37 -0.45
N THR A 87 1.24 -6.21 -1.20
CA THR A 87 -0.17 -6.05 -1.54
C THR A 87 -1.06 -6.96 -0.68
N VAL A 88 -2.35 -6.64 -0.61
CA VAL A 88 -3.34 -7.45 0.12
C VAL A 88 -3.62 -8.79 -0.58
N VAL A 89 -3.40 -8.84 -1.90
CA VAL A 89 -3.52 -10.02 -2.77
C VAL A 89 -2.18 -10.42 -3.35
#